data_AF-A0A2S6FE41-F1
#
_entry.id   AF-A0A2S6FE41-F1
#
_cell.length_a   1.000
_cell.length_b   1.000
_cell.length_c   1.000
_cell.angle_alpha   90.00
_cell.angle_beta   90.00
_cell.angle_gamma   90.00
#
_symmetry.space_group_name_H-M   'P 1'
#
loop_
_entity.id
_entity.type
_entity.pdbx_description
1 polymer ?
#
loop_
_entity_poly.entity_id
_entity_poly.type
_entity_poly.pdbx_seq_one_letter_code
_entity_poly.pdbx_strand_id
1 'polypeptide(L)'
;MTIRYAKIAMTLALAAFAFMTVFNNITDYGSNFNFVRHVLSMDTTFPDNAARYRAIDLPWVWHGAYWLIILGEAITCGLLGYGALQLWRSRSAGGHEFRRARKWAVAGLTTGFFVWFFGFMVVGGEWFLMWQSDIWNGQDAAFRFYMAILGVLIFLNQPDTDLD
;
A
#
# COMPACT_ATOMS: atom_id res chain seq x y z
N MET A 1 -0.80 -5.08 -28.52
CA MET A 1 0.49 -4.92 -27.79
C MET A 1 0.53 -3.78 -26.77
N THR A 2 0.09 -2.55 -27.12
CA THR A 2 0.19 -1.36 -26.25
C THR A 2 -0.41 -1.53 -24.85
N ILE A 3 -1.58 -2.20 -24.74
CA ILE A 3 -2.25 -2.47 -23.45
C ILE A 3 -1.36 -3.27 -22.49
N ARG A 4 -0.63 -4.28 -22.99
CA ARG A 4 0.28 -5.10 -22.15
C ARG A 4 1.43 -4.27 -21.61
N TYR A 5 2.01 -3.41 -22.44
CA TYR A 5 3.06 -2.49 -21.99
C TYR A 5 2.54 -1.48 -20.97
N ALA A 6 1.33 -0.95 -21.15
CA ALA A 6 0.69 -0.08 -20.16
C ALA A 6 0.49 -0.80 -18.82
N LYS A 7 -0.03 -2.04 -18.82
CA LYS A 7 -0.17 -2.87 -17.61
C LYS A 7 1.16 -3.07 -16.89
N ILE A 8 2.23 -3.36 -17.63
CA ILE A 8 3.58 -3.53 -17.07
C ILE A 8 4.09 -2.20 -16.48
N ALA A 9 4.00 -1.11 -17.23
CA ALA A 9 4.50 0.20 -16.82
C ALA A 9 3.79 0.70 -15.56
N MET A 10 2.46 0.57 -15.49
CA MET A 10 1.69 0.96 -14.31
C MET A 10 2.02 0.09 -13.08
N THR A 11 2.21 -1.23 -13.28
CA THR A 11 2.65 -2.13 -12.21
C THR A 11 4.04 -1.73 -11.69
N LEU A 12 4.97 -1.39 -12.59
CA LEU A 12 6.32 -0.96 -12.24
C LEU A 12 6.32 0.41 -11.54
N ALA A 13 5.45 1.33 -11.95
CA ALA A 13 5.29 2.63 -11.29
C ALA A 13 4.83 2.47 -9.83
N LEU A 14 3.87 1.57 -9.57
CA LEU A 14 3.46 1.24 -8.21
C LEU A 14 4.56 0.53 -7.41
N ALA A 15 5.35 -0.33 -8.06
CA ALA A 15 6.52 -0.94 -7.41
C ALA A 15 7.56 0.13 -7.02
N ALA A 16 7.85 1.08 -7.90
CA ALA A 16 8.77 2.19 -7.63
C ALA A 16 8.25 3.12 -6.52
N PHE A 17 6.95 3.38 -6.50
CA PHE A 17 6.31 4.10 -5.39
C PHE A 17 6.51 3.36 -4.06
N ALA A 18 6.17 2.07 -3.98
CA ALA A 18 6.36 1.27 -2.77
C ALA A 18 7.84 1.14 -2.36
N PHE A 19 8.76 1.10 -3.33
CA PHE A 19 10.19 1.16 -3.04
C PHE A 19 10.56 2.48 -2.34
N MET A 20 10.08 3.61 -2.86
CA MET A 20 10.34 4.91 -2.25
C MET A 20 9.73 5.06 -0.86
N THR A 21 8.53 4.49 -0.62
CA THR A 21 7.95 4.51 0.74
C THR A 21 8.82 3.74 1.72
N VAL A 22 9.26 2.53 1.36
CA VAL A 22 10.17 1.71 2.19
C VAL A 22 11.49 2.44 2.42
N PHE A 23 12.09 2.97 1.36
CA PHE A 23 13.36 3.67 1.43
C PHE A 23 13.28 4.85 2.41
N ASN A 24 12.29 5.72 2.25
CA ASN A 24 12.08 6.87 3.12
C ASN A 24 11.78 6.45 4.56
N ASN A 25 10.98 5.40 4.75
CA ASN A 25 10.64 4.91 6.09
C ASN A 25 11.84 4.31 6.85
N ILE A 26 12.85 3.82 6.13
CA ILE A 26 14.08 3.30 6.71
C ILE A 26 15.12 4.41 6.92
N THR A 27 15.29 5.31 5.95
CA THR A 27 16.34 6.34 5.98
C THR A 27 15.96 7.56 6.82
N ASP A 28 14.68 7.93 6.83
CA ASP A 28 14.12 8.96 7.71
C ASP A 28 13.05 8.35 8.63
N TYR A 29 13.50 7.43 9.47
CA TYR A 29 12.63 6.66 10.35
C TYR A 29 11.76 7.54 11.27
N GLY A 30 12.33 8.64 11.78
CA GLY A 30 11.69 9.49 12.80
C GLY A 30 10.40 10.16 12.32
N SER A 31 10.36 10.61 11.06
CA SER A 31 9.22 11.36 10.53
C SER A 31 7.92 10.54 10.54
N ASN A 32 7.93 9.35 9.94
CA ASN A 32 6.75 8.49 9.89
C ASN A 32 6.57 7.64 11.15
N PHE A 33 7.63 7.41 11.93
CA PHE A 33 7.47 6.85 13.27
C PHE A 33 6.64 7.75 14.19
N ASN A 34 6.88 9.07 14.18
CA ASN A 34 6.09 10.01 14.96
C ASN A 34 4.62 9.97 14.55
N PHE A 35 4.34 9.84 13.25
CA PHE A 35 2.97 9.63 12.76
C PHE A 35 2.32 8.40 13.41
N VAL A 36 2.98 7.23 13.34
CA VAL A 36 2.46 5.99 13.95
C VAL A 36 2.28 6.13 15.46
N ARG A 37 3.24 6.76 16.15
CA ARG A 37 3.16 7.04 17.57
C ARG A 37 1.90 7.83 17.92
N HIS A 38 1.66 8.96 17.26
CA HIS A 38 0.53 9.85 17.58
C HIS A 38 -0.82 9.22 17.23
N VAL A 39 -0.88 8.39 16.19
CA VAL A 39 -2.08 7.61 15.87
C VAL A 39 -2.36 6.58 16.96
N LEU A 40 -1.36 5.78 17.36
CA LEU A 40 -1.56 4.72 18.34
C LEU A 40 -1.77 5.24 19.76
N SER A 41 -1.08 6.30 20.16
CA SER A 41 -1.29 6.95 21.45
C SER A 41 -2.60 7.75 21.50
N MET A 42 -3.20 8.05 20.35
CA MET A 42 -4.40 8.86 20.16
C MET A 42 -4.31 10.27 20.80
N ASP A 43 -3.11 10.74 21.14
CA ASP A 43 -2.85 11.89 22.02
C ASP A 43 -3.26 13.25 21.43
N THR A 44 -3.59 13.26 20.14
CA THR A 44 -4.05 14.42 19.37
C THR A 44 -5.51 14.27 18.91
N THR A 45 -6.24 13.29 19.44
CA THR A 45 -7.71 13.18 19.24
C THR A 45 -8.46 14.20 20.11
N PHE A 46 -9.77 14.33 19.94
CA PHE A 46 -10.54 15.35 20.66
C PHE A 46 -10.43 15.24 22.19
N PRO A 47 -10.46 16.37 22.93
CA PRO A 47 -10.59 16.35 24.39
C PRO A 47 -11.82 15.55 24.82
N ASP A 48 -11.70 14.76 25.90
CA ASP A 48 -12.75 13.88 26.46
C ASP A 48 -13.27 12.78 25.52
N ASN A 49 -12.45 12.34 24.56
CA ASN A 49 -12.81 11.23 23.66
C ASN A 49 -13.05 9.92 24.44
N ALA A 50 -14.29 9.45 24.47
CA ALA A 50 -14.69 8.21 25.14
C ALA A 50 -13.99 6.95 24.61
N ALA A 51 -13.46 6.99 23.37
CA ALA A 51 -12.74 5.87 22.76
C ALA A 51 -11.26 5.80 23.15
N ARG A 52 -10.77 6.68 24.03
CA ARG A 52 -9.37 6.68 24.52
C ARG A 52 -8.93 5.37 25.18
N TYR A 53 -9.85 4.49 25.57
CA TYR A 53 -9.53 3.15 26.04
C TYR A 53 -8.79 2.28 25.00
N ARG A 54 -8.83 2.67 23.71
CA ARG A 54 -8.12 1.99 22.62
C ARG A 54 -6.67 2.44 22.48
N ALA A 55 -6.28 3.54 23.14
CA ALA A 55 -4.94 4.11 23.04
C ALA A 55 -3.88 3.11 23.54
N ILE A 56 -2.74 3.11 22.87
CA ILE A 56 -1.61 2.27 23.20
C ILE A 56 -0.43 3.17 23.53
N ASP A 57 -0.08 3.27 24.82
CA ASP A 57 1.03 4.09 25.31
C ASP A 57 2.28 3.24 25.61
N LEU A 58 2.67 2.40 24.65
CA LEU A 58 3.80 1.47 24.77
C LEU A 58 4.79 1.67 23.60
N PRO A 59 5.98 2.27 23.83
CA PRO A 59 6.92 2.59 22.76
C PRO A 59 7.33 1.42 21.86
N TRP A 60 7.50 0.22 22.44
CA TRP A 60 7.87 -0.97 21.67
C TRP A 60 6.74 -1.42 20.73
N VAL A 61 5.47 -1.17 21.08
CA VAL A 61 4.33 -1.48 20.20
C VAL A 61 4.31 -0.50 19.03
N TRP A 62 4.63 0.78 19.24
CA TRP A 62 4.74 1.76 18.16
C TRP A 62 5.79 1.35 17.14
N HIS A 63 6.96 0.94 17.61
CA HIS A 63 8.02 0.43 16.73
C HIS A 63 7.58 -0.84 16.00
N GLY A 64 6.93 -1.79 16.70
CA GLY A 64 6.43 -3.01 16.09
C GLY A 64 5.39 -2.76 15.01
N ALA A 65 4.43 -1.87 15.26
CA ALA A 65 3.42 -1.46 14.29
C ALA A 65 4.03 -0.76 13.08
N TYR A 66 4.99 0.15 13.30
CA TYR A 66 5.65 0.84 12.21
C TYR A 66 6.50 -0.11 11.35
N TRP A 67 7.24 -1.04 11.96
CA TRP A 67 7.96 -2.09 11.23
C TRP A 67 7.03 -3.02 10.45
N LEU A 68 5.83 -3.30 10.96
CA LEU A 68 4.82 -4.06 10.22
C LEU A 68 4.35 -3.33 8.96
N ILE A 69 4.18 -2.01 9.03
CA ILE A 69 3.86 -1.18 7.85
C ILE A 69 5.00 -1.26 6.83
N ILE A 70 6.24 -1.00 7.26
CA ILE A 70 7.44 -1.06 6.39
C ILE A 70 7.56 -2.44 5.73
N LEU A 71 7.34 -3.52 6.48
CA LEU A 71 7.37 -4.87 5.96
C LEU A 71 6.28 -5.09 4.90
N GLY A 72 5.05 -4.63 5.13
CA GLY A 72 3.96 -4.71 4.16
C GLY A 72 4.25 -3.95 2.87
N GLU A 73 4.84 -2.76 2.99
CA GLU A 73 5.30 -1.95 1.84
C GLU A 73 6.43 -2.66 1.07
N ALA A 74 7.38 -3.27 1.78
CA ALA A 74 8.49 -4.01 1.18
C ALA A 74 8.02 -5.28 0.44
N ILE A 75 7.08 -6.03 1.03
CA ILE A 75 6.45 -7.18 0.37
C ILE A 75 5.69 -6.71 -0.87
N THR A 76 4.94 -5.61 -0.77
CA THR A 76 4.24 -5.01 -1.91
C THR A 76 5.21 -4.64 -3.03
N CYS A 77 6.28 -3.93 -2.72
CA CYS A 77 7.34 -3.56 -3.66
C CYS A 77 7.93 -4.80 -4.35
N GLY A 78 8.32 -5.81 -3.59
CA GLY A 78 8.91 -7.04 -4.11
C GLY A 78 7.97 -7.80 -5.04
N LEU A 79 6.70 -7.98 -4.63
CA LEU A 79 5.69 -8.68 -5.42
C LEU A 79 5.32 -7.93 -6.71
N LEU A 80 5.18 -6.60 -6.65
CA LEU A 80 4.90 -5.77 -7.83
C LEU A 80 6.09 -5.76 -8.79
N GLY A 81 7.32 -5.59 -8.28
CA GLY A 81 8.54 -5.62 -9.09
C GLY A 81 8.73 -6.97 -9.79
N TYR A 82 8.58 -8.07 -9.05
CA TYR A 82 8.63 -9.41 -9.62
C TYR A 82 7.48 -9.68 -10.59
N GLY A 83 6.27 -9.21 -10.27
CA GLY A 83 5.11 -9.28 -11.16
C GLY A 83 5.33 -8.55 -12.48
N ALA A 84 5.87 -7.33 -12.44
CA ALA A 84 6.23 -6.56 -13.63
C ALA A 84 7.29 -7.28 -14.48
N LEU A 85 8.31 -7.89 -13.86
CA LEU A 85 9.32 -8.69 -14.55
C LEU A 85 8.69 -9.90 -15.27
N GLN A 86 7.78 -10.61 -14.61
CA GLN A 86 7.11 -11.77 -15.19
C GLN A 86 6.19 -11.37 -16.35
N LEU A 87 5.44 -10.26 -16.20
CA LEU A 87 4.63 -9.69 -17.28
C LEU A 87 5.48 -9.26 -18.47
N TRP A 88 6.65 -8.66 -18.22
CA TRP A 88 7.60 -8.28 -19.26
C TRP A 88 8.13 -9.50 -20.03
N ARG A 89 8.49 -10.57 -19.32
CA ARG A 89 8.95 -11.82 -19.97
C ARG A 89 7.86 -12.46 -20.83
N SER A 90 6.60 -12.37 -20.42
CA SER A 90 5.45 -12.91 -21.15
C SER A 90 4.79 -11.92 -22.12
N ARG A 91 5.38 -10.75 -22.37
CA ARG A 91 4.74 -9.67 -23.15
C ARG A 91 4.32 -10.07 -24.57
N SER A 92 5.08 -10.95 -25.21
CA SER A 92 4.82 -11.47 -26.56
C SER A 92 4.18 -12.87 -26.56
N ALA A 93 3.85 -13.41 -25.38
CA ALA A 93 3.27 -14.74 -25.23
C ALA A 93 1.77 -14.76 -25.58
N GLY A 94 1.18 -15.96 -25.72
CA GLY A 94 -0.26 -16.09 -25.89
C GLY A 94 -1.06 -15.51 -24.71
N GLY A 95 -2.32 -15.12 -24.93
CA GLY A 95 -3.15 -14.48 -23.90
C GLY A 95 -3.29 -15.30 -22.60
N HIS A 96 -3.35 -16.62 -22.71
CA HIS A 96 -3.37 -17.52 -21.54
C HIS A 96 -2.11 -17.43 -20.69
N GLU A 97 -0.93 -17.39 -21.31
CA GLU A 97 0.34 -17.33 -20.60
C GLU A 97 0.54 -15.97 -19.93
N PHE A 98 0.17 -14.88 -20.62
CA PHE A 98 0.19 -13.54 -20.04
C PHE A 98 -0.74 -13.41 -18.83
N ARG A 99 -1.97 -13.97 -18.92
CA ARG A 99 -2.90 -14.03 -17.78
C ARG A 99 -2.32 -14.80 -16.59
N ARG A 100 -1.56 -15.87 -16.83
CA ARG A 100 -0.89 -16.62 -15.74
C ARG A 100 0.24 -15.81 -15.09
N ALA A 101 0.96 -15.00 -15.87
CA ALA A 101 2.06 -14.17 -15.39
C ALA A 101 1.62 -13.07 -14.39
N ARG A 102 0.36 -12.60 -14.49
CA ARG A 102 -0.16 -11.50 -13.64
C ARG A 102 -0.34 -11.85 -12.16
N LYS A 103 -0.30 -13.13 -11.78
CA LYS A 103 -0.60 -13.58 -10.40
C LYS A 103 0.22 -12.85 -9.32
N TRP A 104 1.49 -12.56 -9.62
CA TRP A 104 2.39 -11.88 -8.68
C TRP A 104 2.08 -10.39 -8.56
N ALA A 105 1.76 -9.74 -9.67
CA ALA A 105 1.29 -8.36 -9.66
C ALA A 105 -0.05 -8.24 -8.91
N VAL A 106 -0.99 -9.17 -9.09
CA VAL A 106 -2.24 -9.22 -8.32
C VAL A 106 -1.97 -9.39 -6.82
N ALA A 107 -1.06 -10.29 -6.43
CA ALA A 107 -0.68 -10.47 -5.03
C ALA A 107 -0.05 -9.20 -4.44
N GLY A 108 0.82 -8.52 -5.19
CA GLY A 108 1.43 -7.25 -4.78
C GLY A 108 0.40 -6.13 -4.61
N LEU A 109 -0.49 -5.96 -5.61
CA LEU A 109 -1.58 -4.98 -5.55
C LEU A 109 -2.51 -5.24 -4.35
N THR A 110 -2.85 -6.51 -4.10
CA THR A 110 -3.70 -6.90 -2.97
C THR A 110 -3.01 -6.62 -1.64
N THR A 111 -1.72 -6.96 -1.52
CA THR A 111 -0.93 -6.66 -0.30
C THR A 111 -0.88 -5.16 -0.04
N GLY A 112 -0.61 -4.38 -1.07
CA GLY A 112 -0.63 -2.92 -0.99
C GLY A 112 -1.99 -2.39 -0.54
N PHE A 113 -3.08 -2.89 -1.13
CA PHE A 113 -4.42 -2.53 -0.70
C PHE A 113 -4.62 -2.76 0.81
N PHE A 114 -4.16 -3.88 1.38
CA PHE A 114 -4.24 -4.10 2.82
C PHE A 114 -3.38 -3.13 3.64
N VAL A 115 -2.19 -2.76 3.15
CA VAL A 115 -1.37 -1.74 3.82
C VAL A 115 -2.09 -0.39 3.87
N TRP A 116 -2.47 0.15 2.71
CA TRP A 116 -3.00 1.51 2.63
C TRP A 116 -4.49 1.64 2.94
N PHE A 117 -5.34 0.68 2.55
CA PHE A 117 -6.75 0.70 2.93
C PHE A 117 -6.95 0.16 4.35
N PHE A 118 -6.66 -1.12 4.57
CA PHE A 118 -6.97 -1.73 5.87
C PHE A 118 -6.11 -1.12 7.00
N GLY A 119 -4.81 -0.95 6.80
CA GLY A 119 -3.94 -0.32 7.80
C GLY A 119 -4.32 1.12 8.13
N PHE A 120 -4.42 2.00 7.13
CA PHE A 120 -4.64 3.44 7.40
C PHE A 120 -6.11 3.84 7.53
N MET A 121 -7.03 3.24 6.78
CA MET A 121 -8.46 3.60 6.88
C MET A 121 -9.15 2.86 8.01
N VAL A 122 -9.02 1.53 8.06
CA VAL A 122 -9.76 0.71 9.04
C VAL A 122 -9.09 0.78 10.41
N VAL A 123 -7.78 0.52 10.50
CA VAL A 123 -7.07 0.53 11.79
C VAL A 123 -6.76 1.96 12.22
N GLY A 124 -6.02 2.75 11.43
CA GLY A 124 -5.71 4.14 11.77
C GLY A 124 -6.95 5.02 11.88
N GLY A 125 -7.69 5.14 10.78
CA GLY A 125 -8.89 5.97 10.66
C GLY A 125 -9.96 5.63 11.68
N GLU A 126 -10.52 4.43 11.63
CA GLU A 126 -11.72 4.09 12.40
C GLU A 126 -11.44 3.56 13.80
N TRP A 127 -10.45 2.66 13.96
CA TRP A 127 -10.16 2.12 15.29
C TRP A 127 -9.49 3.17 16.19
N PHE A 128 -8.44 3.85 15.69
CA PHE A 128 -7.69 4.87 16.43
C PHE A 128 -8.21 6.31 16.23
N LEU A 129 -9.28 6.51 15.47
CA LEU A 129 -9.89 7.82 15.26
C LEU A 129 -8.89 8.86 14.72
N MET A 130 -7.98 8.42 13.86
CA MET A 130 -6.94 9.24 13.24
C MET A 130 -7.51 10.49 12.55
N TRP A 131 -8.75 10.42 12.07
CA TRP A 131 -9.46 11.53 11.46
C TRP A 131 -9.71 12.73 12.40
N GLN A 132 -9.65 12.54 13.72
CA GLN A 132 -9.81 13.61 14.70
C GLN A 132 -8.54 14.45 14.91
N SER A 133 -7.38 13.98 14.43
CA SER A 133 -6.12 14.71 14.55
C SER A 133 -5.93 15.64 13.35
N ASP A 134 -5.71 16.94 13.60
CA ASP A 134 -5.45 17.90 12.52
C ASP A 134 -4.10 17.68 11.83
N ILE A 135 -3.11 17.17 12.56
CA ILE A 135 -1.73 17.02 12.09
C ILE A 135 -1.46 15.58 11.65
N TRP A 136 -1.96 14.59 12.40
CA TRP A 136 -1.62 13.18 12.22
C TRP A 136 -2.72 12.42 11.50
N ASN A 137 -3.38 13.04 10.52
CA ASN A 137 -4.39 12.39 9.69
C ASN A 137 -3.83 12.04 8.29
N GLY A 138 -3.70 10.73 8.03
CA GLY A 138 -3.18 10.18 6.78
C GLY A 138 -4.24 9.66 5.80
N GLN A 139 -5.54 9.82 6.09
CA GLN A 139 -6.60 9.17 5.29
C GLN A 139 -6.62 9.64 3.84
N ASP A 140 -6.41 10.94 3.59
CA ASP A 140 -6.39 11.48 2.22
C ASP A 140 -5.24 10.93 1.38
N ALA A 141 -4.06 10.80 1.98
CA ALA A 141 -2.90 10.19 1.32
C ALA A 141 -3.15 8.70 1.05
N ALA A 142 -3.63 7.98 2.07
CA ALA A 142 -4.00 6.57 1.95
C ALA A 142 -5.05 6.34 0.86
N PHE A 143 -6.08 7.19 0.79
CA PHE A 143 -7.11 7.17 -0.25
C PHE A 143 -6.52 7.19 -1.66
N ARG A 144 -5.63 8.15 -1.93
CA ARG A 144 -4.98 8.28 -3.24
C ARG A 144 -4.19 7.02 -3.60
N PHE A 145 -3.50 6.42 -2.63
CA PHE A 145 -2.67 5.23 -2.86
C PHE A 145 -3.50 3.97 -3.10
N TYR A 146 -4.45 3.64 -2.22
CA TYR A 146 -5.25 2.43 -2.41
C TYR A 146 -6.17 2.54 -3.63
N MET A 147 -6.65 3.74 -3.98
CA MET A 147 -7.44 3.93 -5.19
C MET A 147 -6.62 3.75 -6.47
N ALA A 148 -5.38 4.23 -6.50
CA ALA A 148 -4.47 3.96 -7.61
C ALA A 148 -4.20 2.46 -7.77
N ILE A 149 -3.99 1.76 -6.65
CA ILE A 149 -3.82 0.30 -6.60
C ILE A 149 -5.06 -0.43 -7.11
N LEU A 150 -6.25 -0.06 -6.66
CA LEU A 150 -7.51 -0.64 -7.14
C LEU A 150 -7.69 -0.40 -8.64
N GLY A 151 -7.40 0.81 -9.13
CA GLY A 151 -7.47 1.14 -10.55
C GLY A 151 -6.55 0.25 -11.39
N VAL A 152 -5.29 0.07 -10.96
CA VAL A 152 -4.34 -0.82 -11.64
C VAL A 152 -4.77 -2.28 -11.51
N LEU A 153 -5.33 -2.71 -10.39
CA LEU A 153 -5.83 -4.07 -10.21
C LEU A 153 -6.98 -4.38 -11.16
N ILE A 154 -7.93 -3.46 -11.30
CA ILE A 154 -9.03 -3.58 -12.26
C ILE A 154 -8.48 -3.62 -13.68
N PHE A 155 -7.65 -2.65 -14.05
CA PHE A 155 -7.06 -2.55 -15.40
C PHE A 155 -6.24 -3.79 -15.77
N LEU A 156 -5.38 -4.28 -14.86
CA LEU A 156 -4.57 -5.49 -15.06
C LEU A 156 -5.44 -6.74 -15.29
N ASN A 157 -6.63 -6.78 -14.68
CA ASN A 157 -7.54 -7.91 -14.78
C ASN A 157 -8.46 -7.86 -16.01
N GLN A 158 -8.58 -6.71 -16.69
CA GLN A 158 -9.34 -6.61 -17.94
C GLN A 158 -8.79 -7.56 -19.01
N PRO A 159 -9.66 -8.16 -19.85
CA PRO A 159 -9.23 -9.02 -20.95
C PRO A 159 -8.25 -8.29 -21.87
N ASP A 160 -7.21 -8.98 -22.28
CA ASP A 160 -6.46 -8.58 -23.47
C ASP A 160 -7.20 -9.22 -24.66
N THR A 161 -7.64 -8.41 -25.62
CA THR A 161 -7.96 -8.96 -26.94
C THR A 161 -6.71 -9.62 -27.49
N ASP A 162 -6.88 -10.76 -28.16
CA ASP A 162 -5.76 -11.45 -28.77
C ASP A 162 -5.03 -10.50 -29.73
N LEU A 163 -3.74 -10.79 -29.91
CA LEU A 163 -2.87 -9.99 -30.76
C LEU A 163 -3.35 -10.14 -32.21
N ASP A 164 -4.19 -9.21 -32.65
CA ASP A 164 -4.30 -8.90 -34.08
C ASP A 164 -2.98 -8.27 -34.58
#